data_AF-A0AB35YT22-F1
#
_entry.id   AF-A0AB35YT22-F1
#
_cell.length_a   1.000
_cell.length_b   1.000
_cell.length_c   1.000
_cell.angle_alpha   90.00
_cell.angle_beta   90.00
_cell.angle_gamma   90.00
#
_symmetry.space_group_name_H-M   'P 1'
#
loop_
_entity.id
_entity.type
_entity.pdbx_description
1 polymer ?
#
loop_
_entity_poly.entity_id
_entity_poly.type
_entity_poly.pdbx_seq_one_letter_code
_entity_poly.pdbx_strand_id
1 'polypeptide(L)'
;MAKRHAENISIGDALKEFIGANRLDKGLDKVNAKEAWDTVMGVAISKYTTDIKLDRETLYVQLSSSVLREELSYGKEKIIKLLNEELRKELVKKLVLR
;
A
#
# COMPACT_ATOMS: atom_id res chain seq x y z
N MET A 1 15.23 -42.01 -33.33
CA MET A 1 15.77 -40.82 -32.63
C MET A 1 14.84 -39.65 -32.92
N ALA A 2 14.13 -39.13 -31.92
CA ALA A 2 13.25 -37.98 -32.10
C ALA A 2 13.55 -36.99 -30.96
N LYS A 3 14.20 -35.88 -31.32
CA LYS A 3 14.51 -34.76 -30.43
C LYS A 3 13.21 -34.04 -30.08
N ARG A 4 12.75 -34.14 -28.84
CA ARG A 4 11.83 -33.16 -28.23
C ARG A 4 12.69 -32.09 -27.57
N HIS A 5 12.96 -31.00 -28.28
CA HIS A 5 13.37 -29.75 -27.63
C HIS A 5 12.12 -29.20 -26.94
N ALA A 6 12.10 -29.31 -25.62
CA ALA A 6 11.13 -28.63 -24.78
C ALA A 6 11.24 -27.13 -25.04
N GLU A 7 10.11 -26.52 -25.35
CA GLU A 7 9.95 -25.07 -25.35
C GLU A 7 10.33 -24.56 -23.97
N ASN A 8 11.51 -23.96 -23.85
CA ASN A 8 11.87 -23.12 -22.73
C ASN A 8 11.13 -21.79 -22.89
N ILE A 9 9.82 -21.80 -22.66
CA ILE A 9 9.16 -20.58 -22.21
C ILE A 9 9.56 -20.50 -20.75
N SER A 10 10.52 -19.62 -20.46
CA SER A 10 10.89 -19.34 -19.09
C SER A 10 9.64 -18.83 -18.37
N ILE A 11 9.39 -19.31 -17.16
CA ILE A 11 8.30 -18.80 -16.31
C ILE A 11 8.39 -17.27 -16.16
N GLY A 12 9.59 -16.69 -16.36
CA GLY A 12 9.82 -15.25 -16.40
C GLY A 12 9.15 -14.52 -17.58
N ASP A 13 8.93 -15.17 -18.72
CA ASP A 13 8.26 -14.56 -19.88
C ASP A 13 6.73 -14.65 -19.77
N ALA A 14 6.22 -15.75 -19.23
CA ALA A 14 4.79 -15.88 -18.89
C ALA A 14 4.35 -14.94 -17.75
N LEU A 15 5.26 -14.59 -16.84
CA LEU A 15 5.00 -13.59 -15.79
C LEU A 15 5.08 -12.15 -16.31
N LYS A 16 5.89 -11.87 -17.33
CA LYS A 16 5.97 -10.53 -17.93
C LYS A 16 4.71 -10.15 -18.71
N GLU A 17 4.01 -11.11 -19.31
CA GLU A 17 2.70 -10.84 -19.94
C GLU A 17 1.56 -10.63 -18.92
N PHE A 18 1.71 -11.08 -17.67
CA PHE A 18 0.72 -10.81 -16.61
C PHE A 18 0.87 -9.40 -16.01
N ILE A 19 2.06 -8.79 -16.13
CA ILE A 19 2.36 -7.42 -15.64
C ILE A 19 1.97 -6.36 -16.70
N GLY A 20 0.97 -6.67 -17.53
CA GLY A 20 0.65 -5.92 -18.74
C GLY A 20 -0.81 -5.53 -18.91
N ALA A 21 -1.58 -5.20 -17.86
CA ALA A 21 -2.94 -4.64 -18.05
C ALA A 21 -3.54 -3.90 -16.82
N ASN A 22 -3.01 -2.73 -16.48
CA ASN A 22 -3.70 -1.46 -16.21
C ASN A 22 -5.09 -1.37 -15.48
N ARG A 23 -5.55 -2.38 -14.73
CA ARG A 23 -6.77 -2.29 -13.89
C ARG A 23 -6.69 -2.96 -12.52
N LEU A 24 -5.65 -3.77 -12.27
CA LEU A 24 -5.43 -4.46 -10.98
C LEU A 24 -4.64 -3.62 -9.95
N ASP A 25 -3.80 -2.68 -10.40
CA ASP A 25 -2.96 -1.82 -9.53
C ASP A 25 -3.77 -1.04 -8.49
N LYS A 26 -4.90 -0.43 -8.87
CA LYS A 26 -5.66 0.43 -7.94
C LYS A 26 -6.34 -0.32 -6.79
N GLY A 27 -6.64 -1.61 -6.98
CA GLY A 27 -7.19 -2.48 -5.94
C GLY A 27 -6.10 -2.94 -4.98
N LEU A 28 -4.96 -3.33 -5.55
CA LEU A 28 -3.76 -3.71 -4.79
C LEU A 28 -3.20 -2.52 -3.99
N ASP A 29 -3.14 -1.32 -4.58
CA ASP A 29 -2.69 -0.09 -3.90
C ASP A 29 -3.50 0.19 -2.62
N LYS A 30 -4.81 -0.12 -2.61
CA LYS A 30 -5.65 0.04 -1.41
C LYS A 30 -5.34 -1.01 -0.34
N VAL A 31 -5.17 -2.26 -0.73
CA VAL A 31 -4.80 -3.36 0.18
C VAL A 31 -3.40 -3.07 0.76
N ASN A 32 -2.45 -2.73 -0.11
CA ASN A 32 -1.08 -2.38 0.25
C ASN A 32 -1.01 -1.16 1.18
N ALA A 33 -1.84 -0.13 0.96
CA ALA A 33 -1.86 1.06 1.83
C ALA A 33 -2.34 0.75 3.26
N LYS A 34 -3.31 -0.17 3.40
CA LYS A 34 -3.77 -0.61 4.72
C LYS A 34 -2.67 -1.43 5.42
N GLU A 35 -2.04 -2.37 4.72
CA GLU A 35 -0.95 -3.17 5.28
C GLU A 35 0.25 -2.28 5.65
N ALA A 36 0.64 -1.35 4.79
CA ALA A 36 1.72 -0.40 5.07
C ALA A 36 1.40 0.47 6.30
N TRP A 37 0.15 0.93 6.45
CA TRP A 37 -0.27 1.64 7.66
C TRP A 37 -0.13 0.77 8.91
N ASP A 38 -0.63 -0.47 8.86
CA ASP A 38 -0.57 -1.40 9.98
C ASP A 38 0.89 -1.72 10.38
N THR A 39 1.80 -1.83 9.40
CA THR A 39 3.24 -2.03 9.63
C THR A 39 3.92 -0.80 10.22
N VAL A 40 3.72 0.39 9.62
CA VAL A 40 4.40 1.63 10.03
C VAL A 40 3.93 2.10 11.41
N MET A 41 2.63 2.02 11.67
CA MET A 41 2.03 2.54 12.90
C MET A 41 2.02 1.51 14.04
N GLY A 42 2.05 0.23 13.68
CA GLY A 42 2.03 -0.88 14.62
C GLY A 42 0.70 -1.06 15.33
N VAL A 43 0.61 -2.19 16.05
CA VAL A 43 -0.62 -2.68 16.71
C VAL A 43 -1.27 -1.64 17.63
N ALA A 44 -0.46 -0.81 18.29
CA ALA A 44 -0.94 0.19 19.25
C ALA A 44 -1.86 1.24 18.60
N ILE A 45 -1.55 1.66 17.37
CA ILE A 45 -2.30 2.70 16.64
C ILE A 45 -3.34 2.07 15.72
N SER A 46 -3.04 0.92 15.11
CA SER A 46 -4.01 0.14 14.34
C SER A 46 -5.24 -0.23 15.15
N LYS A 47 -5.10 -0.49 16.46
CA LYS A 47 -6.25 -0.75 17.36
C LYS A 47 -7.27 0.39 17.39
N TYR A 48 -6.84 1.63 17.20
CA TYR A 48 -7.72 2.81 17.19
C TYR A 48 -8.10 3.22 15.76
N THR A 49 -7.55 2.56 14.74
CA THR A 49 -7.86 2.84 13.34
C THR A 49 -9.10 2.05 12.94
N THR A 50 -10.18 2.75 12.62
CA THR A 50 -11.47 2.13 12.32
C THR A 50 -11.73 1.97 10.82
N ASP A 51 -11.09 2.79 9.99
CA ASP A 51 -11.17 2.70 8.53
C ASP A 51 -9.92 3.29 7.89
N ILE A 52 -9.51 2.70 6.76
CA ILE A 52 -8.39 3.19 5.95
C ILE A 52 -8.82 3.16 4.50
N LYS A 53 -8.72 4.31 3.85
CA LYS A 53 -9.05 4.46 2.44
C LYS A 53 -8.00 5.28 1.72
N LEU A 54 -7.34 4.66 0.75
CA LEU A 54 -6.56 5.37 -0.25
C LEU A 54 -7.48 5.81 -1.40
N ASP A 55 -7.54 7.12 -1.63
CA ASP A 55 -8.20 7.70 -2.80
C ASP A 55 -7.23 8.63 -3.53
N ARG A 56 -6.88 8.24 -4.76
CA ARG A 56 -5.81 8.85 -5.55
C ARG A 56 -4.49 8.86 -4.75
N GLU A 57 -4.03 10.04 -4.35
CA GLU A 57 -2.78 10.25 -3.61
C GLU A 57 -3.04 10.68 -2.15
N THR A 58 -4.29 10.58 -1.68
CA THR A 58 -4.68 10.93 -0.31
C THR A 58 -5.08 9.69 0.47
N LEU A 59 -4.38 9.46 1.58
CA LEU A 59 -4.74 8.43 2.55
C LEU A 59 -5.69 9.04 3.58
N TYR A 60 -6.89 8.50 3.66
CA TYR A 60 -7.88 8.83 4.68
C TYR A 60 -7.84 7.76 5.75
N VAL A 61 -7.62 8.17 6.99
CA VAL A 61 -7.59 7.27 8.15
C VAL A 61 -8.61 7.76 9.16
N GLN A 62 -9.57 6.90 9.47
CA GLN A 62 -10.55 7.14 10.52
C GLN A 62 -10.00 6.60 11.84
N LEU A 63 -9.93 7.45 12.86
CA LEU A 63 -9.47 7.10 14.20
C LEU A 63 -10.62 7.25 15.20
N SER A 64 -10.74 6.28 16.10
CA SER A 64 -11.71 6.31 17.20
C SER A 64 -11.31 7.25 18.34
N SER A 65 -10.03 7.58 18.46
CA SER A 65 -9.49 8.48 19.49
C SER A 65 -9.16 9.86 18.91
N SER A 66 -9.84 10.89 19.38
CA SER A 66 -9.58 12.29 19.02
C SER A 66 -8.22 12.78 19.51
N VAL A 67 -7.78 12.32 20.70
CA VAL A 67 -6.46 12.64 21.25
C VAL A 67 -5.37 12.06 20.35
N LEU A 68 -5.47 10.78 19.99
CA LEU A 68 -4.49 10.15 19.11
C LEU A 68 -4.47 10.80 17.71
N ARG A 69 -5.64 11.19 17.20
CA ARG A 69 -5.75 11.92 15.94
C ARG A 69 -4.96 13.23 15.98
N GLU A 70 -5.09 13.98 17.07
CA GLU A 70 -4.41 15.25 17.27
C GLU A 70 -2.89 15.05 17.37
N GLU A 71 -2.42 14.10 18.19
CA GLU A 71 -1.00 13.74 18.30
C GLU A 71 -0.39 13.34 16.95
N LEU A 72 -1.08 12.45 16.21
CA LEU A 72 -0.64 12.03 14.87
C LEU A 72 -0.70 13.15 13.84
N SER A 73 -1.51 14.18 14.08
CA SER A 73 -1.64 15.31 13.17
C SER A 73 -0.33 16.12 13.08
N TYR A 74 0.40 16.25 14.18
CA TYR A 74 1.71 16.88 14.23
C TYR A 74 2.79 16.07 13.48
N GLY A 75 2.61 14.76 13.35
CA GLY A 75 3.55 13.84 12.71
C GLY A 75 3.24 13.50 11.25
N LYS A 76 2.24 14.12 10.62
CA LYS A 76 1.72 13.70 9.30
C LYS A 76 2.77 13.56 8.21
N GLU A 77 3.69 14.51 8.09
CA GLU A 77 4.73 14.48 7.06
C GLU A 77 5.68 13.29 7.21
N LYS A 78 6.09 13.01 8.46
CA LYS A 78 6.93 11.85 8.77
C LYS A 78 6.20 10.55 8.48
N ILE A 79 4.92 10.45 8.84
CA ILE A 79 4.09 9.27 8.56
C ILE A 79 3.98 9.04 7.06
N ILE A 80 3.71 10.09 6.28
CA ILE A 80 3.64 10.01 4.80
C ILE A 80 4.95 9.47 4.23
N LYS A 81 6.09 9.97 4.71
CA LYS A 81 7.41 9.50 4.27
C LYS A 81 7.60 8.01 4.55
N LEU A 82 7.35 7.57 5.79
CA LEU A 82 7.48 6.17 6.19
C LEU A 82 6.55 5.25 5.39
N LEU A 83 5.32 5.69 5.11
CA LEU A 83 4.36 4.92 4.29
C LEU A 83 4.87 4.73 2.87
N ASN A 84 5.40 5.78 2.23
CA ASN A 84 5.95 5.67 0.88
C ASN A 84 7.24 4.82 0.84
N GLU A 85 8.05 4.87 1.89
CA GLU A 85 9.22 3.99 2.06
C GLU A 85 8.80 2.51 2.15
N GLU A 86 7.78 2.21 2.95
CA GLU A 86 7.22 0.86 3.09
C GLU A 86 6.60 0.36 1.76
N LEU A 87 5.86 1.24 1.07
CA LEU A 87 5.25 0.95 -0.23
C LEU A 87 6.27 0.91 -1.38
N ARG A 88 7.52 1.34 -1.13
CA ARG A 88 8.61 1.50 -2.14
C ARG A 88 8.18 2.32 -3.36
N LYS A 89 7.24 3.25 -3.16
CA LYS A 89 6.64 4.08 -4.21
C LYS A 89 6.09 5.35 -3.59
N GLU A 90 6.24 6.47 -4.28
CA GLU A 90 5.66 7.75 -3.87
C GLU A 90 4.17 7.79 -4.23
N LEU A 91 3.33 7.20 -3.37
CA LEU A 91 1.90 7.03 -3.60
C LEU A 91 1.05 7.97 -2.74
N VAL A 92 1.43 8.14 -1.47
CA VAL A 92 0.72 8.98 -0.51
C VAL A 92 1.36 10.36 -0.52
N LYS A 93 0.63 11.38 -0.96
CA LYS A 93 1.05 12.79 -0.89
C LYS A 93 0.36 13.56 0.22
N LYS A 94 -0.79 13.06 0.69
CA LYS A 94 -1.59 13.72 1.73
C LYS A 94 -2.16 12.69 2.69
N LEU A 95 -2.13 13.01 3.97
CA LEU A 95 -2.73 12.22 5.05
C LEU A 95 -3.84 13.02 5.72
N VAL A 96 -5.05 12.47 5.69
CA VAL A 96 -6.23 13.06 6.33
C VAL A 96 -6.68 12.14 7.45
N LEU A 97 -6.56 12.64 8.69
CA LEU A 97 -7.00 11.92 9.89
C LEU A 97 -8.38 12.42 10.31
N ARG A 98 -9.33 11.50 10.51
CA ARG A 98 -10.75 11.78 10.76
C ARG A 98 -11.30 11.07 11.98
#